data_AF-A0AAI9YUE3-F1
#
_entry.id   AF-A0AAI9YUE3-F1
#
_cell.length_a   1.000
_cell.length_b   1.000
_cell.length_c   1.000
_cell.angle_alpha   90.00
_cell.angle_beta   90.00
_cell.angle_gamma   90.00
#
_symmetry.space_group_name_H-M   'P 1'
#
loop_
_entity.id
_entity.type
_entity.pdbx_description
1 polymer ?
#
loop_
_entity_poly.entity_id
_entity_poly.type
_entity_poly.pdbx_seq_one_letter_code
_entity_poly.pdbx_strand_id
1 'polypeptide(L)'
;MFLPFVINTYKAGKTSFTREGLPVWYRRNPGRACSNGSTVSNTAAQVQEEGDPADFAEDKIFFTALLSEFALPRVKVGNGEWTNVMW
;
A
#
# COMPACT_ATOMS: atom_id res chain seq x y z
N MET A 1 -5.92 6.32 4.98
CA MET A 1 -4.98 7.28 4.36
C MET A 1 -4.90 8.54 5.22
N PHE A 2 -3.70 9.04 5.54
CA PHE A 2 -3.45 10.14 6.49
C PHE A 2 -3.40 11.54 5.87
N LEU A 3 -4.17 11.77 4.81
CA LEU A 3 -4.05 12.96 3.98
C LEU A 3 -4.11 14.29 4.75
N PRO A 4 -5.00 14.51 5.74
CA PRO A 4 -5.02 15.75 6.51
C PRO A 4 -3.71 16.01 7.27
N PHE A 5 -3.08 14.96 7.82
CA PHE A 5 -1.84 15.07 8.59
C PHE A 5 -0.64 15.35 7.68
N VAL A 6 -0.61 14.73 6.50
CA VAL A 6 0.43 15.00 5.48
C VAL A 6 0.34 16.44 4.98
N ILE A 7 -0.88 16.91 4.66
CA ILE A 7 -1.11 18.30 4.23
C ILE A 7 -0.67 19.28 5.32
N ASN A 8 -1.05 19.02 6.57
CA ASN A 8 -0.69 19.90 7.67
C ASN A 8 0.84 19.95 7.89
N THR A 9 1.50 18.78 7.84
CA THR A 9 2.97 18.69 7.93
C THR A 9 3.65 19.47 6.80
N TYR A 10 3.14 19.37 5.57
CA TYR A 10 3.66 20.14 4.43
C TYR A 10 3.49 21.65 4.61
N LYS A 11 2.32 22.10 5.07
CA LYS A 11 2.00 23.53 5.20
C LYS A 11 2.62 24.20 6.43
N ALA A 12 2.69 23.49 7.55
CA ALA A 12 3.06 24.04 8.85
C ALA A 12 4.37 23.44 9.43
N GLY A 13 5.02 22.51 8.70
CA GLY A 13 6.22 21.80 9.14
C GLY A 13 6.00 20.75 10.22
N LYS A 14 4.81 20.69 10.82
CA LYS A 14 4.42 19.74 11.86
C LYS A 14 2.93 19.43 11.82
N THR A 15 2.55 18.30 12.38
CA THR A 15 1.16 17.92 12.57
C THR A 15 0.96 17.38 13.98
N SER A 16 -0.22 17.60 14.56
CA SER A 16 -0.59 17.06 15.86
C SER A 16 -1.62 15.94 15.69
N PHE A 17 -1.43 14.85 16.43
CA PHE A 17 -2.34 13.72 16.49
C PHE A 17 -2.23 13.07 17.87
N THR A 18 -3.31 12.44 18.33
CA THR A 18 -3.36 11.75 19.64
C THR A 18 -3.26 10.24 19.53
N ARG A 19 -3.39 9.70 18.31
CA ARG A 19 -3.31 8.27 18.01
C ARG A 19 -2.48 8.06 16.77
N GLU A 20 -1.51 7.16 16.88
CA GLU A 20 -0.79 6.63 15.74
C GLU A 20 -1.72 5.79 14.85
N GLY A 21 -1.26 5.53 13.63
CA GLY A 21 -1.98 4.62 12.77
C GLY A 21 -1.11 3.97 11.71
N LEU A 22 -1.53 2.78 11.29
CA LEU A 22 -0.86 1.95 10.30
C LEU A 22 -1.90 1.28 9.38
N PRO A 23 -2.49 1.99 8.42
CA PRO A 23 -3.23 1.38 7.33
C PRO A 23 -2.28 0.56 6.46
N VAL A 24 -2.60 -0.72 6.32
CA VAL A 24 -1.89 -1.69 5.51
C VAL A 24 -2.84 -2.29 4.50
N TRP A 25 -2.36 -2.47 3.27
CA TRP A 25 -3.07 -3.20 2.23
C TRP A 25 -2.10 -4.16 1.55
N TYR A 26 -2.58 -5.39 1.35
CA TYR A 26 -1.88 -6.43 0.60
C TYR A 26 -2.90 -7.44 0.11
N ARG A 27 -2.56 -8.19 -0.93
CA ARG A 27 -3.38 -9.31 -1.40
C ARG A 27 -2.93 -10.60 -0.72
N ARG A 28 -3.90 -11.40 -0.29
CA ARG A 28 -3.63 -12.73 0.29
C ARG A 28 -3.30 -13.77 -0.80
N ASN A 29 -3.92 -13.63 -1.96
CA ASN A 29 -3.67 -14.47 -3.13
C ASN A 29 -2.81 -13.68 -4.12
N PRO A 30 -1.67 -14.22 -4.57
CA PRO A 30 -0.85 -13.57 -5.59
C PRO A 30 -1.65 -13.31 -6.89
N GLY A 31 -1.33 -12.21 -7.58
CA GLY A 31 -2.07 -11.73 -8.74
C GLY A 31 -2.16 -12.73 -9.90
N ARG A 32 -1.15 -13.60 -10.03
CA ARG A 32 -1.08 -14.66 -11.07
C ARG A 32 -1.31 -16.08 -10.53
N ALA A 33 -1.78 -16.23 -9.29
CA ALA A 33 -2.04 -17.55 -8.71
C ALA A 33 -3.27 -18.24 -9.32
N CYS A 34 -4.21 -17.49 -9.87
CA CYS A 34 -5.44 -17.96 -10.50
C CYS A 34 -5.63 -17.31 -11.88
N SER A 35 -6.59 -17.83 -12.66
CA SER A 35 -7.04 -17.15 -13.89
C SER A 35 -7.58 -15.75 -13.57
N ASN A 36 -7.31 -14.78 -14.45
CA ASN A 36 -7.84 -13.42 -14.36
C ASN A 36 -9.33 -13.33 -14.71
N GLY A 37 -9.98 -14.42 -15.14
CA GLY A 37 -11.42 -14.50 -15.37
C GLY A 37 -11.93 -13.50 -16.42
N SER A 38 -11.10 -13.17 -17.42
CA SER A 38 -11.36 -12.12 -18.42
C SER A 38 -11.40 -10.70 -17.85
N THR A 39 -10.93 -10.51 -16.62
CA THR A 39 -10.69 -9.17 -16.06
C THR A 39 -9.46 -8.58 -16.71
N VAL A 40 -9.59 -7.36 -17.23
CA VAL A 40 -8.48 -6.54 -17.71
C VAL A 40 -8.23 -5.40 -16.74
N SER A 41 -6.98 -4.94 -16.67
CA SER A 41 -6.66 -3.67 -16.05
C SER A 41 -7.06 -2.53 -16.98
N ASN A 42 -7.52 -1.41 -16.42
CA ASN A 42 -7.98 -0.22 -17.15
C ASN A 42 -9.12 -0.51 -18.15
N THR A 43 -9.48 0.48 -18.97
CA THR A 43 -10.52 0.34 -19.99
C THR A 43 -10.18 1.20 -21.21
N ALA A 44 -10.13 0.58 -22.39
CA ALA A 44 -9.82 1.28 -23.65
C ALA A 44 -10.81 2.41 -23.97
N ALA A 45 -12.07 2.26 -23.59
CA ALA A 45 -13.09 3.31 -23.72
C ALA A 45 -12.83 4.56 -22.84
N GLN A 46 -11.94 4.45 -21.84
CA GLN A 46 -11.43 5.59 -21.06
C GLN A 46 -10.06 6.07 -21.57
N VAL A 47 -9.64 5.65 -22.77
CA VAL A 47 -8.36 6.02 -23.42
C VAL A 47 -7.15 5.58 -22.58
N GLN A 48 -7.24 4.37 -22.01
CA GLN A 48 -6.16 3.75 -21.25
C GLN A 48 -5.78 2.41 -21.89
N GLU A 49 -4.49 2.10 -21.89
CA GLU A 49 -4.02 0.79 -22.35
C GLU A 49 -4.48 -0.30 -21.38
N GLU A 50 -5.14 -1.31 -21.94
CA GLU A 50 -5.56 -2.50 -21.21
C GLU A 50 -4.38 -3.47 -21.05
N GLY A 51 -4.35 -4.17 -19.92
CA GLY A 51 -3.34 -5.20 -19.68
C GLY A 51 -3.72 -6.17 -18.59
N ASP A 52 -2.80 -7.05 -18.22
CA ASP A 52 -3.05 -8.05 -17.19
C ASP A 52 -3.23 -7.36 -15.82
N PRO A 53 -4.30 -7.64 -15.05
CA PRO A 53 -4.49 -7.06 -13.72
C PRO A 53 -3.30 -7.23 -12.78
N ALA A 54 -2.52 -8.31 -12.92
CA ALA A 54 -1.35 -8.57 -12.11
C ALA A 54 -0.15 -7.65 -12.43
N ASP A 55 -0.13 -7.01 -13.60
CA ASP A 55 0.94 -6.06 -13.97
C ASP A 55 0.72 -4.67 -13.36
N PHE A 56 -0.53 -4.34 -13.00
CA PHE A 56 -0.88 -3.01 -12.46
C PHE A 56 -1.08 -3.02 -10.95
N ALA A 57 -1.72 -4.06 -10.44
CA ALA A 57 -1.79 -4.27 -9.01
C ALA A 57 -0.67 -5.24 -8.65
N GLU A 58 0.38 -4.74 -8.01
CA GLU A 58 1.57 -5.52 -7.69
C GLU A 58 1.35 -6.43 -6.45
N ASP A 59 2.07 -7.55 -6.42
CA ASP A 59 2.13 -8.44 -5.24
C ASP A 59 3.11 -7.87 -4.20
N LYS A 60 2.73 -6.73 -3.62
CA LYS A 60 3.47 -6.01 -2.57
C LYS A 60 2.59 -5.70 -1.37
N ILE A 61 3.25 -5.34 -0.27
CA ILE A 61 2.60 -4.87 0.96
C ILE A 61 2.74 -3.37 1.00
N PHE A 62 1.62 -2.68 0.89
CA PHE A 62 1.54 -1.23 0.89
C PHE A 62 1.10 -0.76 2.26
N PHE A 63 1.84 0.16 2.85
CA PHE A 63 1.48 0.74 4.14
C PHE A 63 1.89 2.20 4.21
N THR A 64 1.22 2.94 5.06
CA THR A 64 1.68 4.25 5.50
C THR A 64 1.59 4.29 7.02
N ALA A 65 2.53 4.95 7.67
CA ALA A 65 2.61 5.00 9.12
C ALA A 65 2.54 6.46 9.58
N LEU A 66 1.62 6.74 10.50
CA LEU A 66 1.58 7.98 11.27
C LEU A 66 2.13 7.66 12.66
N LEU A 67 3.37 8.05 12.91
CA LEU A 67 4.13 7.70 14.11
C LEU A 67 4.53 8.96 14.88
N SER A 68 4.44 8.88 16.20
CA SER A 68 4.87 9.93 17.13
C SER A 68 6.40 10.01 17.25
N GLU A 69 7.07 8.90 16.95
CA GLU A 69 8.52 8.78 16.93
C GLU A 69 9.00 7.93 15.75
N PHE A 70 10.31 7.96 15.51
CA PHE A 70 10.91 7.16 14.44
C PHE A 70 10.88 5.67 14.79
N ALA A 71 10.36 4.85 13.88
CA ALA A 71 10.39 3.40 14.00
C ALA A 71 10.72 2.72 12.66
N LEU A 72 11.38 1.57 12.72
CA LEU A 72 11.69 0.74 11.56
C LEU A 72 10.58 -0.27 11.30
N PRO A 73 10.02 -0.33 10.08
CA PRO A 73 8.96 -1.28 9.77
C PRO A 73 9.50 -2.71 9.66
N ARG A 74 8.74 -3.65 10.25
CA ARG A 74 8.95 -5.09 10.11
C ARG A 74 7.67 -5.74 9.68
N VAL A 75 7.78 -6.72 8.78
CA VAL A 75 6.63 -7.40 8.19
C VAL A 75 6.79 -8.90 8.32
N LYS A 76 5.69 -9.58 8.65
CA LYS A 76 5.55 -11.03 8.67
C LYS A 76 4.20 -11.39 8.08
N VAL A 77 4.19 -12.29 7.10
CA VAL A 77 2.97 -12.82 6.48
C VAL A 77 2.83 -14.30 6.87
N GLY A 78 1.68 -14.67 7.44
CA GLY A 78 1.43 -16.02 7.91
C GLY A 78 2.45 -16.50 8.94
N ASN A 79 2.95 -17.72 8.76
CA ASN A 79 3.93 -18.36 9.66
C ASN A 79 5.39 -18.10 9.27
N GLY A 80 5.66 -17.18 8.34
CA GLY A 80 7.02 -16.85 7.93
C GLY A 80 7.84 -16.11 9.00
N GLU A 81 9.08 -15.79 8.66
CA GLU A 81 9.97 -15.00 9.50
C GLU A 81 9.72 -13.49 9.36
N TRP A 82 10.08 -12.74 10.40
CA TRP A 82 10.04 -11.28 10.34
C TRP A 82 11.10 -10.75 9.39
N THR A 83 10.69 -9.91 8.44
CA THR A 83 11.58 -9.22 7.52
C THR A 83 11.61 -7.73 7.83
N ASN A 84 12.81 -7.16 7.95
CA ASN A 84 12.98 -5.71 8.04
C ASN A 84 12.72 -5.09 6.66
N VAL A 85 11.85 -4.08 6.60
CA VAL A 85 11.57 -3.36 5.37
C VAL A 85 12.39 -2.08 5.39
N MET A 86 13.23 -1.88 4.38
CA MET A 86 13.95 -0.62 4.18
C MET A 86 13.16 0.23 3.20
N TRP A 87 13.07 1.54 3.48
CA TRP A 87 12.37 2.53 2.66
C TRP A 87 13.08 2.78 1.32
#